data_AF-A0A3A4ZV59-F1
#
_entry.id   AF-A0A3A4ZV59-F1
#
_cell.length_a   1.000
_cell.length_b   1.000
_cell.length_c   1.000
_cell.angle_alpha   90.00
_cell.angle_beta   90.00
_cell.angle_gamma   90.00
#
_symmetry.space_group_name_H-M   'P 1'
#
loop_
_entity.id
_entity.type
_entity.pdbx_description
1 polymer ?
#
loop_
_entity_poly.entity_id
_entity_poly.type
_entity_poly.pdbx_seq_one_letter_code
_entity_poly.pdbx_strand_id
1 'polypeptide(L)'
;MKGKFNPASSGFTLLELMLALSLVTLLSLVAFSSLNLSLKAVRRGQDAAANLQELRVGQSFLERSLSSAALGIKEVKEANKYFFGEPQQIRFFTFLPLEAHNPGGIYHWRVLVGRDEAGQGVLAVEQTRNINWIRDREGVELRQILLKNVGSVRFLYGAGGKEYDNWDATKNGGLPEWVKIQLAFGGQNPQEWLIPIHVSDTTGPQQQMPGRRG
;
A
#
# COMPACT_ATOMS: atom_id res chain seq x y z
N MET A 1 75.54 11.56 59.15
CA MET A 1 75.42 11.01 57.79
C MET A 1 73.94 10.77 57.50
N LYS A 2 73.34 11.53 56.58
CA LYS A 2 71.92 11.37 56.17
C LYS A 2 71.89 10.59 54.85
N GLY A 3 71.39 9.36 54.87
CA GLY A 3 71.21 8.54 53.67
C GLY A 3 70.06 9.08 52.83
N LYS A 4 70.37 9.50 51.59
CA LYS A 4 69.36 9.77 50.56
C LYS A 4 68.86 8.43 50.03
N PHE A 5 67.56 8.15 50.18
CA PHE A 5 66.90 7.10 49.41
C PHE A 5 66.72 7.61 47.97
N ASN A 6 67.40 6.97 47.02
CA ASN A 6 67.09 7.14 45.61
C ASN A 6 65.75 6.44 45.34
N PRO A 7 64.75 7.12 44.74
CA PRO A 7 63.58 6.42 44.22
C PRO A 7 64.07 5.52 43.07
N ALA A 8 63.86 4.21 43.20
CA ALA A 8 64.11 3.29 42.12
C ALA A 8 63.15 3.64 40.97
N SER A 9 63.70 4.07 39.83
CA SER A 9 62.93 4.26 38.60
C SER A 9 62.42 2.89 38.14
N SER A 10 61.15 2.58 38.41
CA SER A 10 60.49 1.38 37.88
C SER A 10 60.25 1.57 36.38
N GLY A 11 61.14 1.04 35.56
CA GLY A 11 60.90 0.93 34.12
C GLY A 11 59.76 -0.05 33.84
N PHE A 12 58.89 0.29 32.89
CA PHE A 12 57.82 -0.60 32.41
C PHE A 12 58.40 -1.94 31.96
N THR A 13 57.77 -3.04 32.36
CA THR A 13 58.19 -4.37 31.87
C THR A 13 57.65 -4.62 30.47
N LEU A 14 58.37 -5.40 29.66
CA LEU A 14 57.91 -5.82 28.33
C LEU A 14 56.55 -6.53 28.40
N LEU A 15 56.32 -7.30 29.46
CA LEU A 15 55.07 -8.00 29.73
C LEU A 15 53.90 -7.03 29.94
N GLU A 16 54.14 -5.92 30.62
CA GLU A 16 53.11 -4.90 30.87
C GLU A 16 52.70 -4.18 29.58
N LEU A 17 53.65 -3.90 28.68
CA LEU A 17 53.34 -3.37 27.36
C LEU A 17 52.53 -4.37 26.52
N MET A 18 52.89 -5.66 26.57
CA MET A 18 52.14 -6.71 25.86
C MET A 18 50.72 -6.86 26.38
N LEU A 19 50.51 -6.77 27.70
CA LEU A 19 49.18 -6.77 28.32
C LEU A 19 48.36 -5.53 27.96
N ALA A 20 48.98 -4.35 27.96
CA ALA A 20 48.29 -3.12 27.56
C ALA A 20 47.82 -3.19 26.10
N LEU A 21 48.67 -3.67 25.19
CA LEU A 21 48.32 -3.85 23.78
C LEU A 21 47.24 -4.93 23.58
N SER A 22 47.29 -6.03 24.32
CA SER A 22 46.24 -7.07 24.23
C SER A 22 44.89 -6.56 24.73
N LEU A 23 44.88 -5.76 25.81
CA LEU A 23 43.66 -5.12 26.30
C LEU A 23 43.11 -4.09 25.31
N VAL A 24 43.96 -3.26 24.71
CA VAL A 24 43.53 -2.27 23.70
C VAL A 24 42.95 -2.96 22.47
N THR A 25 43.58 -4.02 21.98
CA THR A 25 43.05 -4.79 20.84
C THR A 25 41.73 -5.47 21.17
N LEU A 26 41.59 -6.04 22.37
CA LEU A 26 40.33 -6.63 22.83
C LEU A 26 39.20 -5.60 22.93
N LEU A 27 39.47 -4.45 23.56
CA LEU A 27 38.49 -3.36 23.66
C LEU A 27 38.10 -2.81 22.28
N SER A 28 39.07 -2.66 21.38
CA SER A 28 38.82 -2.24 20.00
C SER A 28 37.95 -3.26 19.25
N LEU A 29 38.18 -4.55 19.45
CA LEU A 29 37.39 -5.63 18.84
C LEU A 29 35.94 -5.61 19.33
N VAL A 30 35.73 -5.42 20.64
CA VAL A 30 34.39 -5.28 21.23
C VAL A 30 33.68 -4.04 20.68
N ALA A 31 34.36 -2.89 20.65
CA ALA A 31 33.83 -1.65 20.11
C ALA A 31 33.43 -1.82 18.63
N PHE A 32 34.31 -2.39 17.81
CA PHE A 32 34.05 -2.66 16.40
C PHE A 32 32.89 -3.64 16.19
N SER A 33 32.81 -4.69 17.00
CA SER A 33 31.71 -5.67 16.95
C SER A 33 30.37 -5.04 17.31
N SER A 34 30.34 -4.20 18.35
CA SER A 34 29.14 -3.47 18.77
C SER A 34 28.65 -2.50 17.68
N LEU A 35 29.57 -1.80 17.02
CA LEU A 35 29.26 -0.89 15.93
C LEU A 35 28.68 -1.65 14.72
N ASN A 36 29.33 -2.76 14.33
CA ASN A 36 28.83 -3.59 13.23
C ASN A 36 27.47 -4.20 13.50
N LEU A 37 27.22 -4.66 14.74
CA LEU A 37 25.92 -5.15 15.14
C LEU A 37 24.86 -4.05 15.04
N SER A 38 25.19 -2.85 15.52
CA SER A 38 24.30 -1.68 15.45
C SER A 38 23.97 -1.31 14.01
N LEU A 39 24.96 -1.28 13.11
CA LEU A 39 24.75 -1.01 11.68
C LEU A 39 23.85 -2.06 11.03
N LYS A 40 24.05 -3.35 11.34
CA LYS A 40 23.19 -4.43 10.83
C LYS A 40 21.76 -4.32 11.36
N ALA A 41 21.59 -3.99 12.64
CA ALA A 41 20.28 -3.79 13.24
C ALA A 41 19.53 -2.62 12.59
N VAL A 42 20.20 -1.49 12.38
CA VAL A 42 19.63 -0.32 11.69
C VAL A 42 19.18 -0.68 10.28
N ARG A 43 20.02 -1.37 9.49
CA ARG A 43 19.66 -1.78 8.12
C ARG A 43 18.42 -2.67 8.09
N ARG A 44 18.37 -3.69 8.95
CA ARG A 44 17.18 -4.55 9.06
C ARG A 44 15.93 -3.76 9.48
N GLY A 45 16.09 -2.80 10.37
CA GLY A 45 15.00 -1.90 10.76
C GLY A 45 14.51 -1.04 9.60
N GLN A 46 15.41 -0.52 8.78
CA GLN A 46 15.09 0.25 7.58
C GLN A 46 14.34 -0.61 6.55
N ASP A 47 14.80 -1.83 6.27
CA ASP A 47 14.15 -2.74 5.33
C ASP A 47 12.74 -3.11 5.80
N ALA A 48 12.58 -3.42 7.09
CA ALA A 48 11.26 -3.72 7.66
C ALA A 48 10.31 -2.50 7.60
N ALA A 49 10.82 -1.31 7.90
CA ALA A 49 10.04 -0.07 7.81
C ALA A 49 9.62 0.25 6.38
N ALA A 50 10.50 0.03 5.39
CA ALA A 50 10.20 0.24 3.97
C ALA A 50 9.07 -0.68 3.50
N ASN A 51 9.11 -1.97 3.86
CA ASN A 51 8.06 -2.93 3.52
C ASN A 51 6.70 -2.55 4.12
N LEU A 52 6.68 -2.12 5.39
CA LEU A 52 5.45 -1.66 6.04
C LEU A 52 4.91 -0.37 5.40
N GLN A 53 5.80 0.53 4.97
CA GLN A 53 5.41 1.75 4.28
C GLN A 53 4.79 1.45 2.92
N GLU A 54 5.36 0.53 2.13
CA GLU A 54 4.79 0.10 0.85
C GLU A 54 3.39 -0.49 1.04
N LEU A 55 3.23 -1.37 2.05
CA LEU A 55 1.93 -1.95 2.40
C LEU A 55 0.90 -0.89 2.79
N ARG A 56 1.29 0.06 3.66
CA ARG A 56 0.41 1.16 4.10
C ARG A 56 0.00 2.05 2.92
N VAL A 57 0.93 2.37 2.02
CA VAL A 57 0.66 3.19 0.84
C VAL A 57 -0.35 2.49 -0.07
N GLY A 58 -0.17 1.19 -0.34
CA GLY A 58 -1.09 0.38 -1.13
C GLY A 58 -2.49 0.29 -0.50
N GLN A 59 -2.56 0.04 0.80
CA GLN A 59 -3.82 0.03 1.55
C GLN A 59 -4.54 1.36 1.46
N SER A 60 -3.89 2.46 1.84
CA SER A 60 -4.51 3.79 1.83
C SER A 60 -4.91 4.23 0.41
N PHE A 61 -4.22 3.74 -0.62
CA PHE A 61 -4.60 3.99 -2.01
C PHE A 61 -5.91 3.30 -2.39
N LEU A 62 -6.04 2.01 -2.05
CA LEU A 62 -7.27 1.24 -2.28
C LEU A 62 -8.44 1.76 -1.44
N GLU A 63 -8.17 2.15 -0.19
CA GLU A 63 -9.18 2.76 0.68
C GLU A 63 -9.76 4.02 0.04
N ARG A 64 -8.91 4.95 -0.41
CA ARG A 64 -9.36 6.18 -1.07
C ARG A 64 -10.10 5.91 -2.38
N SER A 65 -9.60 5.00 -3.22
CA SER A 65 -10.23 4.71 -4.51
C SER A 65 -11.61 4.06 -4.37
N LEU A 66 -11.74 3.04 -3.51
CA LEU A 66 -13.02 2.39 -3.25
C LEU A 66 -13.99 3.31 -2.49
N SER A 67 -13.50 4.13 -1.57
CA SER A 67 -14.34 5.12 -0.87
C SER A 67 -14.89 6.19 -1.81
N SER A 68 -14.22 6.45 -2.93
CA SER A 68 -14.66 7.37 -3.98
C SER A 68 -15.32 6.67 -5.17
N ALA A 69 -15.73 5.41 -4.99
CA ALA A 69 -16.44 4.67 -6.03
C ALA A 69 -17.73 5.41 -6.40
N ALA A 70 -17.89 5.66 -7.70
CA ALA A 70 -19.10 6.22 -8.27
C ALA A 70 -20.08 5.08 -8.55
N LEU A 71 -21.36 5.29 -8.28
CA LEU A 71 -22.40 4.33 -8.64
C LEU A 71 -22.40 4.04 -10.14
N GLY A 72 -22.08 5.04 -10.97
CA GLY A 72 -22.08 4.93 -12.42
C GLY A 72 -22.07 6.28 -13.13
N ILE A 73 -22.24 6.24 -14.45
CA ILE A 73 -22.39 7.40 -15.34
C ILE A 73 -23.86 7.50 -15.75
N LYS A 74 -24.58 8.49 -15.21
CA LYS A 74 -26.05 8.60 -15.34
C LYS A 74 -26.52 8.65 -16.79
N GLU A 75 -25.75 9.29 -17.66
CA GLU A 75 -26.07 9.49 -19.08
C GLU A 75 -25.87 8.24 -19.95
N VAL A 76 -25.20 7.20 -19.44
CA VAL A 76 -24.87 5.98 -20.19
C VAL A 76 -25.61 4.80 -19.58
N LYS A 77 -26.60 4.24 -20.30
CA LYS A 77 -27.50 3.20 -19.77
C LYS A 77 -26.75 1.99 -19.21
N GLU A 78 -25.74 1.48 -19.91
CA GLU A 78 -24.94 0.34 -19.44
C GLU A 78 -23.96 0.67 -18.30
N ALA A 79 -23.74 1.95 -18.02
CA ALA A 79 -22.83 2.42 -16.98
C ALA A 79 -23.54 3.17 -15.84
N ASN A 80 -24.87 3.36 -15.89
CA ASN A 80 -25.65 4.09 -14.89
C ASN A 80 -25.56 3.47 -13.49
N LYS A 81 -25.39 2.14 -13.43
CA LYS A 81 -25.01 1.40 -12.22
C LYS A 81 -23.91 0.41 -12.60
N TYR A 82 -22.67 0.71 -12.23
CA TYR A 82 -21.53 -0.10 -12.63
C TYR A 82 -20.58 -0.33 -11.46
N PHE A 83 -20.63 -1.56 -10.97
CA PHE A 83 -19.63 -2.14 -10.09
C PHE A 83 -19.72 -3.65 -10.30
N PHE A 84 -18.60 -4.26 -10.65
CA PHE A 84 -18.46 -5.69 -10.84
C PHE A 84 -17.34 -6.21 -9.96
N GLY A 85 -17.72 -7.05 -9.02
CA GLY A 85 -16.83 -7.68 -8.08
C GLY A 85 -16.75 -9.19 -8.30
N GLU A 86 -15.55 -9.69 -8.46
CA GLU A 86 -15.21 -11.11 -8.51
C GLU A 86 -14.08 -11.40 -7.49
N PRO A 87 -13.89 -12.66 -7.06
CA PRO A 87 -12.92 -12.98 -6.03
C PRO A 87 -11.48 -12.52 -6.32
N GLN A 88 -11.08 -12.36 -7.59
CA GLN A 88 -9.73 -11.94 -7.98
C GLN A 88 -9.68 -10.60 -8.73
N GLN A 89 -10.82 -9.94 -8.92
CA GLN A 89 -10.91 -8.70 -9.68
C GLN A 89 -12.07 -7.82 -9.22
N ILE A 90 -11.84 -6.51 -9.14
CA ILE A 90 -12.91 -5.51 -8.97
C ILE A 90 -12.84 -4.51 -10.10
N ARG A 91 -13.99 -4.20 -10.70
CA ARG A 91 -14.16 -3.15 -11.71
C ARG A 91 -15.20 -2.15 -11.25
N PHE A 92 -14.85 -0.87 -11.25
CA PHE A 92 -15.73 0.20 -10.79
C PHE A 92 -15.33 1.54 -11.39
N PHE A 93 -16.24 2.52 -11.34
CA PHE A 93 -15.89 3.90 -11.64
C PHE A 93 -15.46 4.65 -10.38
N THR A 94 -14.52 5.57 -10.50
CA THR A 94 -14.05 6.43 -9.41
C THR A 94 -13.74 7.83 -9.92
N PHE A 95 -13.77 8.82 -9.03
CA PHE A 95 -13.35 10.19 -9.31
C PHE A 95 -11.85 10.42 -9.08
N LEU A 96 -11.13 9.41 -8.55
CA LEU A 96 -9.71 9.52 -8.29
C LEU A 96 -8.91 9.01 -9.49
N PRO A 97 -8.06 9.86 -10.11
CA PRO A 97 -7.11 9.39 -11.09
C PRO A 97 -5.93 8.68 -10.42
N LEU A 98 -5.29 7.77 -11.17
CA LEU A 98 -3.98 7.22 -10.84
C LEU A 98 -2.87 8.29 -10.91
N GLU A 99 -3.02 9.24 -11.82
CA GLU A 99 -2.03 10.27 -12.11
C GLU A 99 -2.44 11.61 -11.47
N ALA A 100 -1.47 12.31 -10.86
CA ALA A 100 -1.74 13.58 -10.18
C ALA A 100 -2.03 14.76 -11.14
N HIS A 101 -1.63 14.67 -12.41
CA HIS A 101 -1.61 15.82 -13.33
C HIS A 101 -2.98 16.17 -13.94
N ASN A 102 -4.00 15.32 -13.78
CA ASN A 102 -5.33 15.61 -14.30
C ASN A 102 -6.44 15.24 -13.29
N PRO A 103 -6.64 16.06 -12.24
CA PRO A 103 -7.53 15.74 -11.12
C PRO A 103 -9.04 15.80 -11.43
N GLY A 104 -9.45 15.92 -12.70
CA GLY A 104 -10.86 15.96 -13.10
C GLY A 104 -11.30 14.75 -13.93
N GLY A 105 -12.54 14.32 -13.73
CA GLY A 105 -13.22 13.31 -14.56
C GLY A 105 -13.65 12.06 -13.80
N ILE A 106 -14.25 11.14 -14.53
CA ILE A 106 -14.60 9.79 -14.04
C ILE A 106 -13.68 8.80 -14.73
N TYR A 107 -13.10 7.92 -13.93
CA TYR A 107 -12.16 6.90 -14.37
C TYR A 107 -12.75 5.53 -14.13
N HIS A 108 -12.63 4.63 -15.10
CA HIS A 108 -12.85 3.21 -14.90
C HIS A 108 -11.57 2.62 -14.33
N TRP A 109 -11.70 1.94 -13.18
CA TRP A 109 -10.62 1.22 -12.55
C TRP A 109 -10.90 -0.27 -12.55
N ARG A 110 -9.84 -1.03 -12.74
CA ARG A 110 -9.81 -2.48 -12.64
C ARG A 110 -8.67 -2.86 -11.71
N VAL A 111 -9.02 -3.30 -10.50
CA VAL A 111 -8.08 -3.85 -9.52
C VAL A 111 -8.02 -5.35 -9.76
N LEU A 112 -6.85 -5.90 -10.06
CA LEU A 112 -6.71 -7.32 -10.39
C LEU A 112 -5.44 -7.94 -9.81
N VAL A 113 -5.51 -9.24 -9.57
CA VAL A 113 -4.34 -10.07 -9.31
C VAL A 113 -3.66 -10.39 -10.63
N GLY A 114 -2.35 -10.17 -10.69
CA GLY A 114 -1.55 -10.47 -11.86
C GLY A 114 -0.20 -11.06 -11.50
N ARG A 115 0.65 -11.16 -12.51
CA ARG A 115 2.08 -11.44 -12.34
C ARG A 115 2.89 -10.30 -12.96
N ASP A 116 4.06 -10.04 -12.39
CA ASP A 116 5.06 -9.16 -13.00
C ASP A 116 5.91 -9.91 -14.05
N GLU A 117 6.90 -9.21 -14.61
CA GLU A 117 7.82 -9.77 -15.60
C GLU A 117 8.66 -10.94 -15.07
N ALA A 118 8.89 -10.99 -13.75
CA ALA A 118 9.61 -12.07 -13.08
C ALA A 118 8.69 -13.24 -12.69
N GLY A 119 7.39 -13.17 -12.99
CA GLY A 119 6.39 -14.17 -12.64
C GLY A 119 5.94 -14.13 -11.17
N GLN A 120 6.34 -13.12 -10.41
CA GLN A 120 5.90 -12.93 -9.03
C GLN A 120 4.47 -12.39 -8.98
N GLY A 121 3.69 -12.82 -7.98
CA GLY A 121 2.32 -12.34 -7.82
C GLY A 121 2.28 -10.87 -7.42
N VAL A 122 1.40 -10.11 -8.06
CA VAL A 122 1.23 -8.68 -7.83
C VAL A 122 -0.24 -8.32 -7.75
N LEU A 123 -0.55 -7.28 -6.97
CA LEU A 123 -1.82 -6.58 -7.04
C LEU A 123 -1.63 -5.35 -7.92
N ALA A 124 -2.35 -5.29 -9.03
CA ALA A 124 -2.26 -4.19 -9.99
C ALA A 124 -3.58 -3.45 -10.11
N VAL A 125 -3.49 -2.19 -10.53
CA VAL A 125 -4.62 -1.40 -10.98
C VAL A 125 -4.40 -0.98 -12.42
N GLU A 126 -5.45 -1.15 -13.21
CA GLU A 126 -5.56 -0.65 -14.57
C GLU A 126 -6.61 0.46 -14.60
N GLN A 127 -6.29 1.56 -15.29
CA GLN A 127 -7.14 2.74 -15.40
C GLN A 127 -7.43 3.04 -16.86
N THR A 128 -8.67 3.45 -17.12
CA THR A 128 -9.13 4.02 -18.39
C THR A 128 -10.11 5.16 -18.13
N ARG A 129 -9.95 6.30 -18.82
CA ARG A 129 -10.93 7.40 -18.78
C ARG A 129 -12.31 6.93 -19.24
N ASN A 130 -13.38 7.40 -18.60
CA ASN A 130 -14.75 6.99 -18.93
C ASN A 130 -15.09 7.15 -20.43
N ILE A 131 -14.69 8.25 -21.07
CA ILE A 131 -14.93 8.52 -22.50
C ILE A 131 -14.31 7.45 -23.41
N ASN A 132 -13.17 6.90 -23.01
CA ASN A 132 -12.44 5.89 -23.77
C ASN A 132 -12.95 4.49 -23.43
N TRP A 133 -13.31 4.27 -22.16
CA TRP A 133 -14.00 3.05 -21.73
C TRP A 133 -15.31 2.81 -22.49
N ILE A 134 -16.07 3.86 -22.81
CA ILE A 134 -17.31 3.75 -23.61
C ILE A 134 -17.01 3.19 -25.01
N ARG A 135 -15.83 3.49 -25.57
CA ARG A 135 -15.40 3.04 -26.90
C ARG A 135 -14.80 1.63 -26.86
N ASP A 136 -13.97 1.37 -25.85
CA ASP A 136 -13.32 0.09 -25.59
C ASP A 136 -13.33 -0.19 -24.09
N ARG A 137 -14.18 -1.13 -23.67
CA ARG A 137 -14.39 -1.47 -22.26
C ARG A 137 -13.24 -2.28 -21.66
N GLU A 138 -12.41 -2.87 -22.50
CA GLU A 138 -11.24 -3.66 -22.12
C GLU A 138 -9.93 -2.90 -22.33
N GLY A 139 -9.99 -1.71 -22.92
CA GLY A 139 -8.84 -0.83 -23.10
C GLY A 139 -8.21 -0.48 -21.75
N VAL A 140 -6.88 -0.38 -21.76
CA VAL A 140 -6.05 0.00 -20.60
C VAL A 140 -5.17 1.17 -21.01
N GLU A 141 -5.33 2.31 -20.35
CA GLU A 141 -4.49 3.49 -20.61
C GLU A 141 -3.26 3.51 -19.72
N LEU A 142 -3.45 3.11 -18.46
CA LEU A 142 -2.40 3.11 -17.46
C LEU A 142 -2.52 1.87 -16.60
N ARG A 143 -1.38 1.28 -16.27
CA ARG A 143 -1.27 0.15 -15.35
C ARG A 143 -0.21 0.45 -14.30
N GLN A 144 -0.56 0.26 -13.03
CA GLN A 144 0.36 0.42 -11.91
C GLN A 144 0.31 -0.79 -10.99
N ILE A 145 1.47 -1.25 -10.55
CA ILE A 145 1.59 -2.26 -9.50
C ILE A 145 1.45 -1.56 -8.16
N LEU A 146 0.46 -1.97 -7.36
CA LEU A 146 0.21 -1.44 -6.02
C LEU A 146 0.99 -2.19 -4.96
N LEU A 147 1.04 -3.52 -5.08
CA LEU A 147 1.73 -4.40 -4.14
C LEU A 147 2.49 -5.48 -4.91
N LYS A 148 3.72 -5.73 -4.50
CA LYS A 148 4.58 -6.81 -5.00
C LYS A 148 4.59 -8.01 -4.05
N ASN A 149 5.10 -9.15 -4.51
CA ASN A 149 5.28 -10.35 -3.71
C ASN A 149 4.00 -10.90 -3.05
N VAL A 150 2.87 -10.72 -3.72
CA VAL A 150 1.57 -11.16 -3.23
C VAL A 150 1.39 -12.64 -3.55
N GLY A 151 1.16 -13.47 -2.54
CA GLY A 151 0.92 -14.90 -2.69
C GLY A 151 -0.53 -15.22 -3.05
N SER A 152 -1.49 -14.54 -2.40
CA SER A 152 -2.91 -14.66 -2.71
C SER A 152 -3.64 -13.35 -2.43
N VAL A 153 -4.65 -13.03 -3.23
CA VAL A 153 -5.63 -11.98 -2.94
C VAL A 153 -7.01 -12.54 -3.17
N ARG A 154 -7.95 -12.21 -2.27
CA ARG A 154 -9.37 -12.46 -2.44
C ARG A 154 -10.16 -11.21 -2.09
N PHE A 155 -11.11 -10.88 -2.95
CA PHE A 155 -12.10 -9.84 -2.70
C PHE A 155 -13.41 -10.48 -2.24
N LEU A 156 -14.00 -9.86 -1.22
CA LEU A 156 -15.30 -10.20 -0.67
C LEU A 156 -16.11 -8.91 -0.56
N TYR A 157 -17.42 -9.01 -0.72
CA TYR A 157 -18.32 -7.87 -0.77
C TYR A 157 -19.38 -8.02 0.30
N GLY A 158 -19.83 -6.92 0.89
CA GLY A 158 -20.93 -7.01 1.83
C GLY A 158 -21.94 -5.89 1.74
N ALA A 159 -23.16 -6.26 2.11
CA ALA A 159 -24.31 -5.38 2.24
C ALA A 159 -25.33 -6.01 3.19
N GLY A 160 -26.02 -5.19 3.98
CA GLY A 160 -27.05 -5.67 4.91
C GLY A 160 -26.55 -6.74 5.88
N GLY A 161 -25.27 -6.64 6.30
CA GLY A 161 -24.63 -7.59 7.21
C GLY A 161 -24.32 -8.98 6.63
N LYS A 162 -24.45 -9.18 5.32
CA LYS A 162 -24.10 -10.43 4.62
C LYS A 162 -22.83 -10.25 3.79
N GLU A 163 -22.09 -11.34 3.61
CA GLU A 163 -20.90 -11.42 2.78
C GLU A 163 -21.17 -12.21 1.50
N TYR A 164 -20.55 -11.79 0.41
CA TYR A 164 -20.72 -12.32 -0.94
C TYR A 164 -19.37 -12.46 -1.64
N ASP A 165 -19.20 -13.54 -2.41
CA ASP A 165 -18.00 -13.80 -3.23
C ASP A 165 -17.96 -12.98 -4.53
N ASN A 166 -19.12 -12.55 -5.00
CA ASN A 166 -19.25 -11.73 -6.19
C ASN A 166 -20.26 -10.62 -5.94
N TRP A 167 -20.13 -9.54 -6.70
CA TRP A 167 -21.04 -8.41 -6.65
C TRP A 167 -21.33 -7.88 -8.04
N ASP A 168 -22.59 -7.60 -8.30
CA ASP A 168 -23.06 -6.93 -9.50
C ASP A 168 -24.03 -5.83 -9.06
N ALA A 169 -23.65 -4.57 -9.24
CA ALA A 169 -24.46 -3.44 -8.80
C ALA A 169 -25.82 -3.34 -9.50
N THR A 170 -25.95 -3.89 -10.71
CA THR A 170 -27.23 -3.91 -11.42
C THR A 170 -28.19 -4.88 -10.75
N LYS A 171 -27.68 -6.04 -10.30
CA LYS A 171 -28.48 -7.09 -9.64
C LYS A 171 -28.78 -6.77 -8.17
N ASN A 172 -27.82 -6.17 -7.47
CA ASN A 172 -27.93 -5.87 -6.03
C ASN A 172 -28.45 -4.45 -5.75
N GLY A 173 -28.79 -3.69 -6.79
CA GLY A 173 -29.41 -2.38 -6.66
C GLY A 173 -28.46 -1.20 -6.41
N GLY A 174 -27.17 -1.46 -6.18
CA GLY A 174 -26.15 -0.42 -5.96
C GLY A 174 -24.75 -0.97 -5.64
N LEU A 175 -23.89 -0.09 -5.14
CA LEU A 175 -22.57 -0.47 -4.63
C LEU A 175 -22.72 -1.35 -3.36
N PRO A 176 -21.74 -2.22 -3.07
CA PRO A 176 -21.69 -2.86 -1.76
C PRO A 176 -21.39 -1.82 -0.68
N GLU A 177 -21.75 -2.10 0.57
CA GLU A 177 -21.45 -1.24 1.73
C GLU A 177 -19.97 -1.28 2.10
N TRP A 178 -19.31 -2.41 1.85
CA TRP A 178 -17.88 -2.58 2.06
C TRP A 178 -17.29 -3.62 1.11
N VAL A 179 -15.99 -3.50 0.89
CA VAL A 179 -15.15 -4.50 0.23
C VAL A 179 -14.11 -4.97 1.23
N LYS A 180 -14.04 -6.27 1.44
CA LYS A 180 -12.97 -6.90 2.21
C LYS A 180 -11.93 -7.46 1.25
N ILE A 181 -10.68 -7.11 1.47
CA ILE A 181 -9.53 -7.59 0.72
C ILE A 181 -8.72 -8.48 1.66
N GLN A 182 -8.70 -9.77 1.37
CA GLN A 182 -7.85 -10.74 2.06
C GLN A 182 -6.60 -10.94 1.23
N LEU A 183 -5.43 -10.69 1.79
CA LEU A 183 -4.16 -10.81 1.08
C LEU A 183 -3.12 -11.52 1.93
N ALA A 184 -2.31 -12.37 1.31
CA ALA A 184 -1.18 -13.03 1.94
C ALA A 184 0.09 -12.75 1.15
N PHE A 185 1.16 -12.40 1.85
CA PHE A 185 2.50 -12.28 1.29
C PHE A 185 3.30 -13.54 1.63
N GLY A 186 4.27 -13.91 0.78
CA GLY A 186 5.03 -15.16 0.94
C GLY A 186 5.55 -15.38 2.37
N GLY A 187 4.99 -16.38 3.06
CA GLY A 187 5.40 -16.77 4.41
C GLY A 187 4.94 -15.86 5.56
N GLN A 188 4.06 -14.88 5.30
CA GLN A 188 3.51 -13.98 6.32
C GLN A 188 2.05 -14.29 6.67
N ASN A 189 1.61 -13.78 7.83
CA ASN A 189 0.24 -13.93 8.28
C ASN A 189 -0.72 -13.17 7.34
N PRO A 190 -1.86 -13.77 6.94
CA PRO A 190 -2.84 -13.10 6.09
C PRO A 190 -3.27 -11.76 6.70
N GLN A 191 -3.34 -10.74 5.85
CA GLN A 191 -3.87 -9.42 6.19
C GLN A 191 -5.29 -9.31 5.64
N GLU A 192 -6.18 -8.71 6.42
CA GLU A 192 -7.54 -8.40 6.01
C GLU A 192 -7.77 -6.90 6.07
N TRP A 193 -8.17 -6.31 4.95
CA TRP A 193 -8.54 -4.90 4.85
C TRP A 193 -10.03 -4.79 4.59
N LEU A 194 -10.77 -4.21 5.52
CA LEU A 194 -12.19 -3.92 5.35
C LEU A 194 -12.35 -2.45 4.95
N ILE A 195 -12.76 -2.21 3.71
CA ILE A 195 -12.85 -0.87 3.14
C ILE A 195 -14.34 -0.52 2.98
N PRO A 196 -14.87 0.46 3.73
CA PRO A 196 -16.23 0.92 3.54
C PRO A 196 -16.34 1.65 2.19
N ILE A 197 -17.48 1.49 1.53
CA ILE A 197 -17.82 2.23 0.32
C ILE A 197 -18.96 3.18 0.66
N HIS A 198 -18.72 4.46 0.42
CA HIS A 198 -19.74 5.49 0.60
C HIS A 198 -20.28 5.89 -0.76
N VAL A 199 -21.61 5.82 -0.91
CA VAL A 199 -22.26 6.40 -2.09
C VAL A 199 -22.17 7.92 -1.93
N SER A 200 -21.30 8.54 -2.73
CA SER A 200 -21.34 9.99 -2.91
C SER A 200 -22.55 10.30 -3.79
N ASP A 201 -23.68 10.65 -3.19
CA ASP A 201 -24.84 11.18 -3.93
C ASP A 201 -24.43 12.52 -4.55
N THR A 202 -23.90 12.48 -5.78
CA THR A 202 -23.75 13.67 -6.61
C THR A 202 -25.13 14.06 -7.13
N THR A 203 -25.94 14.59 -6.22
CA THR A 203 -27.08 15.43 -6.56
C THR A 203 -26.50 16.81 -6.83
N GLY A 204 -26.20 17.10 -8.11
CA GLY A 204 -25.85 18.45 -8.53
C GLY A 204 -26.96 19.45 -8.12
N PRO A 205 -26.62 20.72 -7.84
CA PRO A 205 -27.61 21.70 -7.41
C PRO A 205 -28.71 21.82 -8.49
N GLN A 206 -29.94 21.49 -8.12
CA GLN A 206 -31.12 21.80 -8.92
C GLN A 206 -31.19 23.32 -9.07
N GLN A 207 -30.76 23.83 -10.23
CA GLN A 207 -31.08 25.19 -10.64
C GLN A 207 -32.60 25.28 -10.79
N GLN A 208 -33.25 25.78 -9.73
CA GLN A 208 -34.60 26.29 -9.81
C GLN A 208 -34.61 27.41 -10.85
N MET A 209 -35.17 27.13 -12.02
CA MET A 209 -35.58 28.17 -12.96
C MET A 209 -36.72 28.96 -12.31
N PRO A 210 -36.62 30.30 -12.17
CA PRO A 210 -37.75 31.09 -11.74
C PRO A 210 -38.79 31.08 -12.87
N GLY A 211 -40.02 30.70 -12.51
CA GLY A 211 -41.15 30.64 -13.42
C GLY A 211 -41.38 31.98 -14.12
N ARG A 212 -41.58 31.91 -15.44
CA ARG A 212 -42.21 32.96 -16.23
C ARG A 212 -43.57 33.27 -15.60
N ARG A 213 -43.74 34.49 -15.10
CA ARG A 213 -45.06 35.10 -14.92
C ARG A 213 -45.30 36.07 -16.08
N GLY A 214 -46.50 35.96 -16.65
CA GLY A 214 -47.28 37.05 -17.25
C GLY A 214 -46.66 37.73 -18.45
#